data_AF-A0A946ESE6-F1
#
_entry.id   AF-A0A946ESE6-F1
#
_cell.length_a   1.000
_cell.length_b   1.000
_cell.length_c   1.000
_cell.angle_alpha   90.00
_cell.angle_beta   90.00
_cell.angle_gamma   90.00
#
_symmetry.space_group_name_H-M   'P 1'
#
loop_
_entity.id
_entity.type
_entity.pdbx_description
1 polymer ?
#
loop_
_entity_poly.entity_id
_entity_poly.type
_entity_poly.pdbx_seq_one_letter_code
_entity_poly.pdbx_strand_id
1 'polypeptide(L)'
;MYLASLSDLAMYAGGLIANRTDSDRQEVSALIEHCLRRILDEHGTPAGSDENYAVAAEAVFARIKGIAWTEVGDDESPFSESPEALYEWAPIADELKTQDEEIVRNSIRFKWRDVRVELRRGLDADAVLADFRQLRLPESINAVRPR
;
A
#
# COMPACT_ATOMS: atom_id res chain seq x y z
N MET A 1 -7.12 8.67 -7.79
CA MET A 1 -5.82 8.11 -8.27
C MET A 1 -4.80 7.89 -7.15
N TYR A 2 -4.50 8.89 -6.30
CA TYR A 2 -3.51 8.77 -5.20
C TYR A 2 -3.79 7.60 -4.23
N LEU A 3 -4.97 7.58 -3.61
CA LEU A 3 -5.34 6.54 -2.63
C LEU A 3 -5.35 5.12 -3.23
N ALA A 4 -5.85 4.97 -4.47
CA ALA A 4 -5.84 3.70 -5.18
C ALA A 4 -4.41 3.18 -5.43
N SER A 5 -3.49 4.09 -5.76
CA SER A 5 -2.07 3.74 -5.93
C SER A 5 -1.40 3.36 -4.62
N LEU A 6 -1.73 4.06 -3.53
CA LEU A 6 -1.25 3.75 -2.19
C LEU A 6 -1.76 2.38 -1.72
N SER A 7 -3.03 2.09 -1.97
CA SER A 7 -3.70 0.82 -1.68
C SER A 7 -3.03 -0.35 -2.39
N ASP A 8 -2.82 -0.25 -3.70
CA ASP A 8 -2.14 -1.28 -4.51
C ASP A 8 -0.69 -1.53 -4.05
N LEU A 9 0.05 -0.46 -3.73
CA LEU A 9 1.43 -0.60 -3.26
C LEU A 9 1.50 -1.23 -1.85
N ALA A 10 0.60 -0.83 -0.95
CA ALA A 10 0.49 -1.39 0.39
C ALA A 10 0.13 -2.88 0.37
N MET A 11 -0.78 -3.26 -0.53
CA MET A 11 -1.13 -4.65 -0.81
C MET A 11 0.09 -5.47 -1.21
N TYR A 12 0.81 -5.02 -2.23
CA TYR A 12 1.99 -5.70 -2.73
C TYR A 12 3.11 -5.79 -1.67
N ALA A 13 3.36 -4.70 -0.94
CA ALA A 13 4.35 -4.67 0.13
C ALA A 13 4.01 -5.68 1.25
N GLY A 14 2.75 -5.72 1.70
CA GLY A 14 2.30 -6.68 2.72
C GLY A 14 2.46 -8.13 2.25
N GLY A 15 2.14 -8.41 0.97
CA GLY A 15 2.38 -9.71 0.35
C GLY A 15 3.85 -10.11 0.34
N LEU A 16 4.75 -9.19 -0.04
CA LEU A 16 6.19 -9.45 0.00
C LEU A 16 6.69 -9.74 1.42
N ILE A 17 6.24 -8.98 2.41
CA ILE A 17 6.67 -9.18 3.82
C ILE A 17 6.20 -10.55 4.34
N ALA A 18 4.93 -10.89 4.11
CA ALA A 18 4.38 -12.16 4.57
C ALA A 18 5.03 -13.38 3.90
N ASN A 19 5.43 -13.27 2.63
CA ASN A 19 6.05 -14.38 1.90
C ASN A 19 7.58 -14.48 2.11
N ARG A 20 8.19 -13.53 2.82
CA ARG A 20 9.64 -13.50 3.08
C ARG A 20 10.02 -13.72 4.53
N THR A 21 9.03 -13.74 5.43
CA THR A 21 9.26 -13.82 6.88
C THR A 21 8.27 -14.80 7.51
N ASP A 22 8.56 -15.22 8.74
CA ASP A 22 7.66 -16.09 9.52
C ASP A 22 6.57 -15.30 10.28
N SER A 23 6.27 -14.08 9.83
CA SER A 23 5.30 -13.21 10.50
C SER A 23 3.88 -13.69 10.32
N ASP A 24 3.05 -13.53 11.35
CA ASP A 24 1.63 -13.86 11.23
C ASP A 24 0.85 -12.78 10.49
N ARG A 25 -0.38 -13.14 10.09
CA ARG A 25 -1.28 -12.24 9.34
C ARG A 25 -1.52 -10.93 10.08
N GLN A 26 -1.73 -10.99 11.39
CA GLN A 26 -2.06 -9.84 12.22
C GLN A 26 -0.88 -8.88 12.33
N GLU A 27 0.34 -9.39 12.40
CA GLU A 27 1.56 -8.59 12.44
C GLU A 27 1.76 -7.82 11.13
N VAL A 28 1.64 -8.49 9.99
CA VAL A 28 1.73 -7.83 8.67
C VAL A 28 0.62 -6.80 8.51
N SER A 29 -0.63 -7.14 8.87
CA SER A 29 -1.73 -6.17 8.84
C SER A 29 -1.44 -4.95 9.72
N ALA A 30 -0.96 -5.14 10.94
CA ALA A 30 -0.65 -4.03 11.84
C ALA A 30 0.48 -3.13 11.31
N LEU A 31 1.52 -3.72 10.70
CA LEU A 31 2.60 -2.98 10.07
C LEU A 31 2.09 -2.14 8.89
N ILE A 32 1.35 -2.75 7.97
CA ILE A 32 0.83 -2.05 6.79
C ILE A 32 -0.16 -0.95 7.21
N GLU A 33 -1.04 -1.23 8.16
CA GLU A 33 -1.98 -0.25 8.72
C GLU A 33 -1.25 0.91 9.39
N HIS A 34 -0.16 0.65 10.13
CA HIS A 34 0.68 1.69 10.72
C HIS A 34 1.33 2.58 9.65
N CYS A 35 1.93 1.98 8.62
CA CYS A 35 2.55 2.71 7.52
C CYS A 35 1.52 3.58 6.79
N LEU A 36 0.34 3.04 6.46
CA LEU A 36 -0.73 3.77 5.81
C LEU A 36 -1.20 4.96 6.64
N ARG A 37 -1.45 4.78 7.94
CA ARG A 37 -1.83 5.89 8.82
C ARG A 37 -0.78 6.99 8.82
N ARG A 38 0.50 6.62 8.99
CA ARG A 38 1.59 7.61 8.97
C ARG A 38 1.65 8.40 7.66
N ILE A 39 1.54 7.72 6.52
CA ILE A 39 1.55 8.36 5.20
C ILE A 39 0.37 9.34 5.08
N LEU A 40 -0.82 8.93 5.49
CA LEU A 40 -2.02 9.77 5.40
C LEU A 40 -2.00 10.94 6.39
N ASP A 41 -1.47 10.74 7.60
CA ASP A 41 -1.31 11.79 8.60
C ASP A 41 -0.26 12.83 8.17
N GLU A 42 0.84 12.39 7.57
CA GLU A 42 1.92 13.26 7.09
C GLU A 42 1.52 14.09 5.87
N HIS A 43 0.84 13.47 4.89
CA HIS A 43 0.44 14.15 3.66
C HIS A 43 -0.92 14.86 3.77
N GLY A 44 -1.74 14.51 4.77
CA GLY A 44 -3.08 15.04 4.95
C GLY A 44 -3.99 14.79 3.74
N THR A 45 -4.96 15.68 3.56
CA THR A 45 -5.86 15.67 2.40
C THR A 45 -5.24 16.48 1.25
N PRO A 46 -4.98 15.88 0.07
CA PRO A 46 -4.45 16.58 -1.09
C PRO A 46 -5.34 17.76 -1.51
N ALA A 47 -4.72 18.84 -1.99
CA ALA A 47 -5.45 19.98 -2.56
C ALA A 47 -6.31 19.54 -3.76
N GLY A 48 -7.57 19.97 -3.79
CA GLY A 48 -8.54 19.58 -4.83
C GLY A 48 -9.24 18.24 -4.57
N SER A 49 -9.06 17.64 -3.39
CA SER A 49 -9.88 16.50 -2.96
C SER A 49 -11.32 16.92 -2.74
N ASP A 50 -12.26 16.04 -3.11
CA ASP A 50 -13.68 16.24 -2.87
C ASP A 50 -14.11 15.77 -1.47
N GLU A 51 -15.41 15.88 -1.18
CA GLU A 51 -16.00 15.44 0.09
C GLU A 51 -15.89 13.92 0.34
N ASN A 52 -15.61 13.13 -0.70
CA ASN A 52 -15.52 11.68 -0.62
C ASN A 52 -14.11 11.18 -0.25
N TYR A 53 -13.11 12.07 -0.16
CA TYR A 53 -11.74 11.66 0.14
C TYR A 53 -11.61 10.86 1.43
N ALA A 54 -12.29 11.28 2.50
CA ALA A 54 -12.26 10.57 3.78
C ALA A 54 -12.82 9.14 3.64
N VAL A 55 -13.92 8.98 2.89
CA VAL A 55 -14.52 7.66 2.61
C VAL A 55 -13.58 6.79 1.78
N ALA A 56 -12.95 7.37 0.76
CA ALA A 56 -11.97 6.67 -0.06
C ALA A 56 -10.72 6.26 0.74
N ALA A 57 -10.29 7.08 1.70
CA ALA A 57 -9.16 6.76 2.57
C ALA A 57 -9.50 5.58 3.50
N GLU A 58 -10.70 5.56 4.08
CA GLU A 58 -11.20 4.42 4.86
C GLU A 58 -11.31 3.14 4.02
N ALA A 59 -11.66 3.25 2.73
CA ALA A 59 -11.70 2.10 1.83
C ALA A 59 -10.32 1.42 1.66
N VAL A 60 -9.22 2.17 1.72
CA VAL A 60 -7.85 1.60 1.70
C VAL A 60 -7.64 0.69 2.92
N PHE A 61 -8.03 1.14 4.11
CA PHE A 61 -7.94 0.34 5.33
C PHE A 61 -8.89 -0.87 5.31
N ALA A 62 -10.08 -0.69 4.75
CA ALA A 62 -11.04 -1.79 4.58
C ALA A 62 -10.49 -2.87 3.65
N ARG A 63 -9.81 -2.50 2.55
CA ARG A 63 -9.20 -3.45 1.62
C ARG A 63 -8.18 -4.34 2.30
N ILE A 64 -7.31 -3.79 3.15
CA ILE A 64 -6.26 -4.57 3.83
C ILE A 64 -6.77 -5.43 5.00
N LYS A 65 -8.05 -5.26 5.39
CA LYS A 65 -8.64 -5.99 6.51
C LYS A 65 -9.01 -7.40 6.10
N GLY A 66 -8.46 -8.40 6.80
CA GLY A 66 -8.81 -9.80 6.59
C GLY A 66 -8.11 -10.48 5.40
N ILE A 67 -7.10 -9.82 4.82
CA ILE A 67 -6.31 -10.38 3.72
C ILE A 67 -5.50 -11.59 4.18
N ALA A 68 -5.50 -12.63 3.35
CA ALA A 68 -4.52 -13.69 3.41
C ALA A 68 -3.22 -13.20 2.75
N TRP A 69 -2.34 -12.55 3.51
CA TRP A 69 -1.14 -11.90 2.95
C TRP A 69 -0.23 -12.86 2.17
N THR A 70 -0.17 -14.12 2.58
CA THR A 70 0.57 -15.18 1.89
C THR A 70 -0.03 -15.56 0.53
N GLU A 71 -1.29 -15.21 0.26
CA GLU A 71 -1.95 -15.42 -1.04
C GLU A 71 -1.80 -14.23 -1.99
N VAL A 72 -1.24 -13.11 -1.52
CA VAL A 72 -0.97 -11.95 -2.36
C VAL A 72 0.21 -12.26 -3.28
N GLY A 73 -0.03 -12.27 -4.59
CA GLY A 73 0.95 -12.65 -5.59
C GLY A 73 2.11 -11.67 -5.73
N ASP A 74 3.31 -12.20 -6.01
CA ASP A 74 4.47 -11.40 -6.41
C ASP A 74 4.41 -11.04 -7.91
N ASP A 75 3.26 -10.54 -8.34
CA ASP A 75 2.94 -10.19 -9.73
C ASP A 75 2.12 -8.89 -9.78
N GLU A 76 1.34 -8.68 -10.84
CA GLU A 76 0.57 -7.44 -11.03
C GLU A 76 -0.84 -7.51 -10.43
N SER A 77 -1.28 -8.69 -9.97
CA SER A 77 -2.61 -8.88 -9.39
C SER A 77 -2.92 -7.97 -8.20
N PRO A 78 -1.96 -7.54 -7.35
CA PRO A 78 -2.26 -6.57 -6.29
C PRO A 78 -2.54 -5.15 -6.80
N PHE A 79 -2.24 -4.87 -8.07
CA PHE A 79 -2.33 -3.55 -8.70
C PHE A 79 -3.64 -3.37 -9.47
N SER A 80 -4.77 -3.57 -8.77
CA SER A 80 -6.10 -3.60 -9.36
C SER A 80 -6.87 -2.29 -9.22
N GLU A 81 -6.65 -1.47 -8.19
CA GLU A 81 -7.43 -0.25 -7.98
C GLU A 81 -6.91 0.94 -8.79
N SER A 82 -5.59 1.04 -8.95
CA SER A 82 -4.98 2.17 -9.65
C SER A 82 -5.26 2.21 -11.15
N PRO A 83 -5.38 1.09 -11.91
CA PRO A 83 -5.89 1.12 -13.29
C PRO A 83 -7.33 1.62 -13.39
N GLU A 84 -8.22 1.17 -12.50
CA GLU A 84 -9.62 1.64 -12.45
C GLU A 84 -9.69 3.14 -12.14
N ALA A 85 -8.95 3.57 -11.12
CA ALA A 85 -8.91 4.98 -10.75
C ALA A 85 -8.27 5.86 -11.83
N LEU A 86 -7.31 5.34 -12.61
CA LEU A 86 -6.76 6.11 -13.72
C LEU A 86 -7.77 6.22 -14.85
N TYR A 87 -8.46 5.13 -15.20
CA TYR A 87 -9.49 5.15 -16.23
C TYR A 87 -10.60 6.17 -15.90
N GLU A 88 -11.15 6.11 -14.70
CA GLU A 88 -12.21 7.01 -14.24
C GLU A 88 -11.79 8.49 -14.29
N TRP A 89 -10.63 8.79 -13.69
CA TRP A 89 -10.20 10.16 -13.39
C TRP A 89 -9.19 10.72 -14.40
N ALA A 90 -8.91 10.03 -15.51
CA ALA A 90 -7.99 10.54 -16.52
C ALA A 90 -8.51 11.85 -17.15
N PRO A 91 -7.66 12.86 -17.36
CA PRO A 91 -8.04 14.15 -17.95
C PRO A 91 -8.13 14.07 -19.48
N ILE A 92 -8.92 13.12 -19.99
CA ILE A 92 -9.21 12.94 -21.41
C ILE A 92 -10.73 12.86 -21.59
N ALA A 93 -11.23 13.21 -22.79
CA ALA A 93 -12.66 13.15 -23.09
C ALA A 93 -13.19 11.71 -22.92
N ASP A 94 -14.40 11.56 -22.38
CA ASP A 94 -14.94 10.22 -22.06
C ASP A 94 -15.09 9.34 -23.31
N GLU A 95 -15.38 9.95 -24.47
CA GLU A 95 -15.42 9.25 -25.75
C GLU A 95 -14.05 8.67 -26.16
N LEU A 96 -12.95 9.32 -25.76
CA LEU A 96 -11.59 8.85 -25.98
C LEU A 96 -11.20 7.82 -24.91
N LYS A 97 -11.63 7.96 -23.65
CA LYS A 97 -11.42 6.94 -22.61
C LYS A 97 -11.97 5.60 -23.03
N THR A 98 -13.21 5.56 -23.53
CA THR A 98 -13.86 4.31 -23.95
C THR A 98 -13.15 3.68 -25.14
N GLN A 99 -12.60 4.48 -26.06
CA GLN A 99 -11.84 3.96 -27.21
C GLN A 99 -10.46 3.44 -26.80
N ASP A 100 -9.82 4.09 -25.82
CA ASP A 100 -8.45 3.82 -25.39
C ASP A 100 -8.37 3.17 -23.99
N GLU A 101 -9.44 2.53 -23.52
CA GLU A 101 -9.55 2.01 -22.15
C GLU A 101 -8.35 1.11 -21.79
N GLU A 102 -8.03 0.17 -22.68
CA GLU A 102 -6.90 -0.74 -22.52
C GLU A 102 -5.57 0.02 -22.42
N ILE A 103 -5.38 1.05 -23.25
CA ILE A 103 -4.15 1.85 -23.29
C ILE A 103 -4.00 2.63 -21.99
N VAL A 104 -5.07 3.26 -21.51
CA VAL A 104 -5.07 4.02 -20.25
C VAL A 104 -4.70 3.12 -19.08
N ARG A 105 -5.37 1.96 -18.95
CA ARG A 105 -5.11 1.00 -17.88
C ARG A 105 -3.71 0.40 -17.96
N ASN A 106 -3.24 0.05 -19.15
CA ASN A 106 -1.90 -0.52 -19.33
C ASN A 106 -0.80 0.49 -19.01
N SER A 107 -1.03 1.80 -19.22
CA SER A 107 -0.03 2.83 -18.93
C SER A 107 0.44 2.83 -17.46
N ILE A 108 -0.47 2.63 -16.51
CA ILE A 108 -0.12 2.57 -15.08
C ILE A 108 0.41 1.20 -14.69
N ARG A 109 -0.08 0.11 -15.29
CA ARG A 109 0.51 -1.24 -15.10
C ARG A 109 2.00 -1.26 -15.50
N PHE A 110 2.36 -0.60 -16.60
CA PHE A 110 3.75 -0.46 -17.01
C PHE A 110 4.58 0.33 -16.00
N LYS A 111 4.04 1.42 -15.44
CA LYS A 111 4.73 2.17 -14.37
C LYS A 111 4.97 1.31 -13.12
N TRP A 112 4.00 0.47 -12.74
CA TRP A 112 4.15 -0.42 -11.61
C TRP A 112 5.19 -1.51 -11.81
N ARG A 113 5.55 -1.86 -13.05
CA ARG A 113 6.55 -2.89 -13.30
C ARG A 113 7.89 -2.56 -12.64
N ASP A 114 8.39 -1.35 -12.85
CA ASP A 114 9.72 -0.97 -12.36
C ASP A 114 9.68 -0.75 -10.84
N VAL A 115 8.61 -0.15 -10.32
CA VAL A 115 8.38 0.00 -8.86
C VAL A 115 8.34 -1.36 -8.15
N ARG A 116 7.66 -2.36 -8.73
CA ARG A 116 7.65 -3.72 -8.17
C ARG A 116 9.03 -4.34 -8.14
N VAL A 117 9.80 -4.20 -9.23
CA VAL A 117 11.18 -4.71 -9.29
C VAL A 117 12.05 -4.07 -8.21
N GLU A 118 11.96 -2.75 -8.05
CA GLU A 118 12.73 -2.01 -7.05
C GLU A 118 12.33 -2.41 -5.62
N LEU A 119 11.03 -2.43 -5.30
CA LEU A 119 10.56 -2.80 -3.97
C LEU A 119 10.93 -4.26 -3.65
N ARG A 120 10.70 -5.18 -4.60
CA ARG A 120 11.07 -6.59 -4.45
C ARG A 120 12.56 -6.74 -4.13
N ARG A 121 13.43 -5.97 -4.78
CA ARG A 121 14.88 -6.06 -4.59
C ARG A 121 15.36 -5.36 -3.33
N GLY A 122 14.78 -4.20 -2.99
CA GLY A 122 15.25 -3.33 -1.92
C GLY A 122 14.63 -3.60 -0.56
N LEU A 123 13.51 -4.33 -0.50
CA LEU A 123 12.82 -4.62 0.75
C LEU A 123 13.56 -5.68 1.58
N ASP A 124 14.16 -5.23 2.68
CA ASP A 124 14.59 -6.07 3.80
C ASP A 124 13.40 -6.26 4.76
N ALA A 125 12.63 -7.34 4.53
CA ALA A 125 11.39 -7.57 5.27
C ALA A 125 11.64 -7.85 6.76
N ASP A 126 12.70 -8.59 7.08
CA ASP A 126 13.06 -8.90 8.47
C ASP A 126 13.45 -7.65 9.25
N ALA A 127 14.28 -6.78 8.65
CA ALA A 127 14.66 -5.52 9.28
C ALA A 127 13.45 -4.60 9.53
N VAL A 128 12.56 -4.46 8.53
CA VAL A 128 11.34 -3.66 8.67
C VAL A 128 10.45 -4.17 9.81
N LEU A 129 10.27 -5.48 9.92
CA LEU A 129 9.49 -6.08 11.01
C LEU A 129 10.17 -5.93 12.37
N ALA A 130 11.50 -6.08 12.42
CA ALA A 130 12.26 -5.87 13.66
C ALA A 130 12.10 -4.44 14.17
N ASP A 131 12.20 -3.44 13.29
CA ASP A 131 11.99 -2.03 13.63
C ASP A 131 10.55 -1.76 14.08
N PHE A 132 9.56 -2.34 13.39
CA PHE A 132 8.16 -2.20 13.77
C PHE A 132 7.85 -2.81 15.14
N ARG A 133 8.43 -3.98 15.46
CA ARG A 133 8.30 -4.61 16.78
C ARG A 133 8.88 -3.71 17.87
N GLN A 134 10.03 -3.08 17.63
CA GLN A 134 10.65 -2.14 18.56
C GLN A 134 9.76 -0.91 18.81
N LEU A 135 9.15 -0.35 17.77
CA LEU A 135 8.20 0.77 17.88
C LEU A 135 6.97 0.43 18.74
N ARG A 136 6.58 -0.85 18.82
CA ARG A 136 5.42 -1.32 19.58
C ARG A 136 5.74 -1.69 21.04
N LEU A 137 7.01 -1.77 21.43
CA LEU A 137 7.38 -2.05 22.81
C LEU A 137 7.11 -0.82 23.68
N PRO A 138 6.40 -0.95 24.82
CA PRO A 138 6.24 0.16 25.75
C PRO A 138 7.61 0.60 26.31
N GLU A 139 7.81 1.91 26.50
CA GLU A 139 9.08 2.53 26.93
C GLU A 139 9.65 2.03 28.28
N SER A 140 8.95 1.15 29.00
CA SER A 140 9.27 0.75 30.37
C SER A 140 10.41 -0.27 30.54
N ILE A 141 11.10 -0.70 29.47
CA ILE A 141 12.19 -1.70 29.59
C ILE A 141 13.61 -1.08 29.51
N ASN A 142 13.77 0.21 29.16
CA ASN A 142 15.10 0.84 29.09
C ASN A 142 15.61 1.49 30.39
N ALA A 143 14.89 1.34 31.50
CA ALA A 143 15.23 1.96 32.78
C ALA A 143 15.91 1.02 33.79
N VAL A 144 16.82 0.12 33.37
CA VAL A 144 17.77 -0.51 34.31
C VAL A 144 19.12 -0.70 33.62
N ARG A 145 19.99 0.31 33.67
CA ARG A 145 21.44 0.07 33.69
C ARG A 145 21.93 0.27 35.12
N PRO A 146 22.47 -0.76 35.80
CA PRO A 146 23.18 -0.55 37.05
C PRO A 146 24.49 0.21 36.78
N ARG A 147 24.82 1.13 37.70
CA ARG A 147 26.06 1.92 37.71
C ARG A 147 27.28 1.04 37.97
#